data_AF-A0A4Y8C4V9-F1
#
_entry.id   AF-A0A4Y8C4V9-F1
#
_cell.length_a   1.000
_cell.length_b   1.000
_cell.length_c   1.000
_cell.angle_alpha   90.00
_cell.angle_beta   90.00
_cell.angle_gamma   90.00
#
_symmetry.space_group_name_H-M   'P 1'
#
loop_
_entity.id
_entity.type
_entity.pdbx_description
1 polymer ?
#
loop_
_entity_poly.entity_id
_entity_poly.type
_entity_poly.pdbx_seq_one_letter_code
_entity_poly.pdbx_strand_id
1 'polypeptide(L)'
;WSYGEVKKPETINYRTLKPERDGLFCAKIFGPIRDYECLCGKYKKMRFKGVKCEKCGVEVANSKVRRSRMGHIELVTPVAHI
;
A
#
# COMPACT_ATOMS: atom_id res chain seq x y z
N TRP A 1 -0.47 -14.36 4.21
CA TRP A 1 -1.12 -13.23 4.91
C TRP A 1 -0.54 -11.87 4.53
N SER A 2 0.76 -11.76 4.27
CA SER A 2 1.38 -10.51 3.83
C SER A 2 1.00 -10.12 2.39
N TYR A 3 0.78 -8.82 2.17
CA TYR A 3 0.53 -8.23 0.85
C TYR A 3 1.78 -7.58 0.22
N GLY A 4 2.91 -7.58 0.95
CA GLY A 4 4.15 -7.01 0.48
C GLY A 4 5.15 -6.74 1.61
N GLU A 5 6.39 -6.56 1.20
CA GLU A 5 7.53 -6.28 2.07
C GLU A 5 7.71 -4.77 2.24
N VAL A 6 7.90 -4.32 3.47
CA VAL A 6 8.27 -2.93 3.76
C VAL A 6 9.79 -2.84 3.79
N LYS A 7 10.36 -2.21 2.77
CA LYS A 7 11.82 -2.10 2.59
C LYS A 7 12.41 -0.84 3.17
N LYS A 8 11.61 0.22 3.22
CA LYS A 8 12.10 1.54 3.60
C LYS A 8 11.40 2.04 4.87
N PRO A 9 12.12 2.80 5.72
CA PRO A 9 11.55 3.37 6.94
C PRO A 9 10.69 4.61 6.66
N GLU A 10 10.64 5.11 5.42
CA GLU A 10 9.89 6.33 5.12
C GLU A 10 8.37 6.15 5.29
N THR A 11 7.72 7.22 5.72
CA THR A 11 6.29 7.23 6.02
C THR A 11 5.51 7.97 4.94
N ILE A 12 5.55 9.29 4.96
CA ILE A 12 4.77 10.18 4.11
C ILE A 12 5.68 11.33 3.68
N ASN A 13 5.58 11.70 2.41
CA ASN A 13 6.31 12.82 1.87
C ASN A 13 5.74 14.14 2.42
N TYR A 14 6.60 14.99 3.00
CA TYR A 14 6.18 16.23 3.64
C TYR A 14 5.52 17.25 2.69
N ARG A 15 5.89 17.25 1.39
CA ARG A 15 5.32 18.20 0.41
C ARG A 15 3.99 17.72 -0.14
N THR A 16 3.91 16.45 -0.51
CA THR A 16 2.75 15.90 -1.22
C THR A 16 1.72 15.27 -0.30
N LEU A 17 2.08 15.03 0.95
CA LEU A 17 1.29 14.25 1.93
C LEU A 17 0.91 12.86 1.42
N LYS A 18 1.62 12.36 0.38
CA LYS A 18 1.42 11.03 -0.17
C LYS A 18 2.40 10.05 0.49
N PRO A 19 1.96 8.81 0.77
CA PRO A 19 2.83 7.79 1.31
C PRO A 19 3.93 7.47 0.31
N GLU A 20 5.14 7.26 0.84
CA GLU A 20 6.29 6.86 0.03
C GLU A 20 6.15 5.43 -0.49
N ARG A 21 6.83 5.14 -1.60
CA ARG A 21 6.81 3.82 -2.22
C ARG A 21 7.67 2.86 -1.40
N ASP A 22 7.12 1.67 -1.12
CA ASP A 22 7.75 0.63 -0.30
C ASP A 22 8.05 1.02 1.16
N GLY A 23 7.47 2.14 1.61
CA GLY A 23 7.50 2.60 2.99
C GLY A 23 6.37 2.03 3.85
N LEU A 24 6.32 2.46 5.11
CA LEU A 24 5.39 1.98 6.13
C LEU A 24 3.91 2.16 5.78
N PHE A 25 3.57 3.15 4.96
CA PHE A 25 2.20 3.44 4.55
C PHE A 25 1.94 3.20 3.07
N CYS A 26 2.79 2.41 2.40
CA CYS A 26 2.71 2.22 0.96
C CYS A 26 1.33 1.68 0.51
N ALA A 27 0.67 2.45 -0.37
CA ALA A 27 -0.66 2.10 -0.88
C ALA A 27 -0.68 0.82 -1.73
N LYS A 28 0.48 0.37 -2.24
CA LYS A 28 0.61 -0.88 -2.99
C LYS A 28 0.40 -2.10 -2.09
N ILE A 29 0.90 -2.04 -0.84
CA ILE A 29 0.86 -3.15 0.13
C ILE A 29 -0.47 -3.12 0.87
N PHE A 30 -0.74 -1.99 1.53
CA PHE A 30 -1.90 -1.86 2.42
C PHE A 30 -3.20 -1.54 1.67
N GLY A 31 -3.13 -1.13 0.41
CA GLY A 31 -4.29 -0.75 -0.40
C GLY A 31 -4.52 0.76 -0.51
N PRO A 32 -5.59 1.18 -1.18
CA PRO A 32 -5.79 2.57 -1.58
C PRO A 32 -6.15 3.47 -0.39
N ILE A 33 -5.70 4.73 -0.44
CA ILE A 33 -5.99 5.75 0.59
C ILE A 33 -7.44 6.22 0.49
N ARG A 34 -7.95 6.32 -0.73
CA ARG A 34 -9.31 6.75 -1.05
C ARG A 34 -10.10 5.61 -1.65
N ASP A 35 -11.41 5.61 -1.40
CA ASP A 35 -12.28 4.57 -1.91
C ASP A 35 -12.29 4.54 -3.43
N TYR A 36 -11.99 3.36 -3.99
CA TYR A 36 -12.01 3.10 -5.42
C TYR A 36 -11.16 4.08 -6.26
N GLU A 37 -10.06 4.60 -5.70
CA GLU A 37 -9.12 5.47 -6.39
C GLU A 37 -7.68 4.97 -6.19
N CYS A 38 -6.95 4.83 -7.30
CA CYS A 38 -5.52 4.50 -7.26
C CYS A 38 -4.67 5.75 -6.94
N LEU A 39 -3.46 5.56 -6.42
CA LEU A 39 -2.59 6.66 -5.95
C LEU A 39 -2.22 7.70 -7.04
N CYS A 40 -2.07 7.24 -8.29
CA CYS A 40 -1.74 8.13 -9.41
C CYS A 40 -2.97 8.80 -10.06
N GLY A 41 -4.19 8.38 -9.69
CA GLY A 41 -5.44 8.91 -10.24
C GLY A 41 -5.84 8.40 -11.64
N LYS A 42 -5.10 7.46 -12.24
CA LYS A 42 -5.46 6.83 -13.54
C LYS A 42 -6.81 6.12 -13.48
N TYR A 43 -7.01 5.29 -12.46
CA TYR A 43 -8.26 4.57 -12.22
C TYR A 43 -8.99 5.20 -11.04
N LYS A 44 -10.25 5.57 -11.28
CA LYS A 44 -11.17 6.20 -10.32
C LYS A 44 -12.57 5.62 -10.47
N LYS A 45 -13.34 5.65 -9.38
CA LYS A 45 -14.72 5.16 -9.26
C LYS A 45 -14.82 3.63 -9.22
N MET A 46 -15.95 3.15 -8.75
CA MET A 46 -16.25 1.73 -8.52
C MET A 46 -16.19 0.85 -9.78
N ARG A 47 -16.27 1.42 -10.99
CA ARG A 47 -16.20 0.68 -12.26
C ARG A 47 -14.91 -0.13 -12.45
N PHE A 48 -13.81 0.31 -11.82
CA PHE A 48 -12.52 -0.37 -11.90
C PHE A 48 -12.20 -1.19 -10.65
N LYS A 49 -13.20 -1.52 -9.83
CA LYS A 49 -13.01 -2.32 -8.62
C LYS A 49 -12.26 -3.63 -8.95
N GLY A 50 -11.18 -3.90 -8.21
CA GLY A 50 -10.32 -5.07 -8.38
C GLY A 50 -9.19 -4.90 -9.40
N VAL A 51 -9.17 -3.80 -10.16
CA VAL A 51 -8.09 -3.53 -11.13
C VAL A 51 -6.86 -3.03 -10.38
N LYS A 52 -5.69 -3.62 -10.66
CA LYS A 52 -4.38 -3.10 -10.21
C LYS A 52 -3.83 -2.12 -11.25
N CYS A 53 -3.43 -0.94 -10.79
CA CYS A 53 -2.89 0.07 -11.68
C CYS A 53 -1.46 -0.29 -12.14
N GLU A 54 -1.18 -0.27 -13.44
CA GLU A 54 0.14 -0.55 -14.01
C GLU A 54 1.22 0.44 -13.54
N LYS A 55 0.85 1.72 -13.35
CA LYS A 55 1.81 2.78 -13.02
C LYS A 55 2.16 2.82 -11.53
N CYS A 56 1.16 2.72 -10.66
CA CYS A 56 1.35 2.84 -9.20
C CYS A 56 1.26 1.52 -8.43
N GLY A 57 0.82 0.43 -9.07
CA GLY A 57 0.65 -0.89 -8.45
C GLY A 57 -0.49 -0.99 -7.44
N VAL A 58 -1.23 0.10 -7.20
CA VAL A 58 -2.34 0.14 -6.24
C VAL A 58 -3.57 -0.52 -6.82
N GLU A 59 -4.17 -1.40 -6.05
CA GLU A 59 -5.44 -2.04 -6.35
C GLU A 59 -6.61 -1.10 -6.03
N VAL A 60 -7.55 -1.00 -6.96
CA VAL A 60 -8.76 -0.20 -6.77
C VAL A 60 -9.75 -0.99 -5.90
N ALA A 61 -9.74 -0.68 -4.61
CA ALA A 61 -10.60 -1.30 -3.60
C ALA A 61 -11.18 -0.24 -2.64
N ASN A 62 -11.98 -0.68 -1.67
CA ASN A 62 -12.41 0.17 -0.58
C ASN A 62 -11.23 0.46 0.35
N SER A 63 -11.07 1.70 0.81
CA SER A 63 -10.00 2.12 1.74
C SER A 63 -9.99 1.34 3.05
N LYS A 64 -11.13 0.75 3.45
CA LYS A 64 -11.24 -0.13 4.63
C LYS A 64 -10.27 -1.31 4.61
N VAL A 65 -9.83 -1.77 3.43
CA VAL A 65 -8.85 -2.88 3.33
C VAL A 65 -7.52 -2.56 4.00
N ARG A 66 -7.17 -1.28 4.17
CA ARG A 66 -5.95 -0.85 4.88
C ARG A 66 -5.93 -1.28 6.36
N ARG A 67 -7.08 -1.61 6.94
CA ARG A 67 -7.19 -2.08 8.33
C ARG A 67 -7.04 -3.60 8.45
N SER A 68 -7.21 -4.35 7.36
CA SER A 68 -7.16 -5.82 7.36
C SER A 68 -5.94 -6.38 6.63
N ARG A 69 -5.34 -5.63 5.69
CA ARG A 69 -4.13 -6.05 4.98
C ARG A 69 -2.90 -5.93 5.88
N MET A 70 -2.16 -7.02 6.00
CA MET A 70 -0.90 -7.08 6.73
C MET A 70 0.28 -6.89 5.77
N GLY A 71 1.30 -6.18 6.24
CA GLY A 71 2.64 -6.17 5.64
C GLY A 71 3.59 -7.03 6.44
N HIS A 72 4.79 -7.24 5.93
CA HIS A 72 5.87 -7.91 6.65
C HIS A 72 7.20 -7.21 6.37
N ILE A 73 8.18 -7.49 7.23
CA ILE A 73 9.58 -7.12 7.04
C ILE A 73 10.34 -8.43 7.00
N GLU A 74 11.11 -8.64 5.93
CA GLU A 74 11.99 -9.79 5.82
C GLU A 74 13.27 -9.50 6.60
N LEU A 75 13.54 -10.31 7.63
CA LEU A 75 14.74 -10.17 8.45
C LEU A 75 15.89 -10.88 7.78
N VAL A 76 17.06 -10.23 7.73
CA VAL A 76 18.28 -10.81 7.16
C VAL A 76 18.77 -12.01 7.98
N THR A 77 18.53 -11.98 9.30
CA THR A 77 18.90 -13.03 10.25
C THR A 77 17.69 -13.46 11.07
N PRO A 78 17.56 -14.76 11.41
CA PRO A 78 16.44 -15.23 12.22
C PRO A 78 16.48 -14.62 13.62
N VAL A 79 15.30 -14.31 14.17
CA VAL A 79 15.12 -13.72 15.50
C VAL A 79 14.13 -14.57 16.29
N ALA A 80 14.44 -14.83 17.56
CA ALA A 80 13.54 -15.53 18.47
C ALA A 80 12.44 -14.59 18.99
N HIS A 81 11.23 -15.11 19.15
CA HIS A 81 10.13 -14.40 19.81
C HIS A 81 10.34 -14.45 21.33
N ILE A 82 10.23 -13.31 22.01
CA ILE A 82 10.32 -13.20 23.46
C ILE A 82 8.98 -13.49 24.14
#